data_AF-A0A2S9XCE4-F1
#
_entry.id   AF-A0A2S9XCE4-F1
#
_cell.length_a   1.000
_cell.length_b   1.000
_cell.length_c   1.000
_cell.angle_alpha   90.00
_cell.angle_beta   90.00
_cell.angle_gamma   90.00
#
_symmetry.space_group_name_H-M   'P 1'
#
loop_
_entity.id
_entity.type
_entity.pdbx_description
1 polymer ?
#
loop_
_entity_poly.entity_id
_entity_poly.type
_entity_poly.pdbx_seq_one_letter_code
_entity_poly.pdbx_strand_id
1 'polypeptide(L)'
;MLLYAGERTAHRSCGIALAEAFDRPSAAYQSLRRGGITGQGTCGAVVAGQLLLGELLGDPDPTGSVTPPLRSAMTRYLERVESELDRGPSPTLICNDMTAAHGPFRGEARHRFCTAVVAQVAQLVDELAREHGVEHHPQPVTLDDGSVFDPSAE
;
A
#
# COMPACT_ATOMS: atom_id res chain seq x y z
N MET A 1 13.18 0.91 3.32
CA MET A 1 11.94 1.18 2.54
C MET A 1 12.15 2.39 1.61
N LEU A 2 13.01 2.21 0.60
CA LEU A 2 13.46 3.25 -0.34
C LEU A 2 12.57 3.38 -1.60
N LEU A 3 11.64 2.43 -1.80
CA LEU A 3 10.99 2.14 -3.09
C LEU A 3 9.96 3.17 -3.56
N TYR A 4 9.48 4.06 -2.70
CA TYR A 4 8.47 5.06 -3.07
C TYR A 4 8.99 6.51 -3.01
N ALA A 5 10.29 6.73 -2.79
CA ALA A 5 10.85 8.08 -2.89
C ALA A 5 10.61 8.72 -4.27
N GLY A 6 10.28 7.95 -5.31
CA GLY A 6 9.86 8.46 -6.62
C GLY A 6 10.96 9.21 -7.39
N GLU A 7 12.14 9.32 -6.78
CA GLU A 7 13.34 9.94 -7.32
C GLU A 7 14.14 8.96 -8.20
N ARG A 8 14.07 7.66 -7.88
CA ARG A 8 14.73 6.57 -8.62
C ARG A 8 13.77 5.51 -9.15
N THR A 9 12.58 5.39 -8.59
CA THR A 9 11.48 4.54 -9.09
C THR A 9 10.41 5.41 -9.72
N ALA A 10 9.71 4.90 -10.73
CA ALA A 10 8.59 5.62 -11.31
C ALA A 10 7.60 5.93 -10.21
N HIS A 11 7.00 7.13 -10.25
CA HIS A 11 5.84 7.44 -9.44
C HIS A 11 4.66 6.58 -9.90
N ARG A 12 4.71 5.31 -9.49
CA ARG A 12 3.69 4.30 -9.64
C ARG A 12 2.59 4.67 -8.65
N SER A 13 1.35 4.34 -8.99
CA SER A 13 0.27 4.64 -8.05
C SER A 13 0.51 3.97 -6.70
N CYS A 14 -0.06 4.57 -5.63
CA CYS A 14 0.06 4.06 -4.28
C CYS A 14 -0.20 2.54 -4.16
N GLY A 15 -1.21 2.03 -4.86
CA GLY A 15 -1.53 0.60 -4.84
C GLY A 15 -0.57 -0.29 -5.64
N ILE A 16 -0.03 0.19 -6.77
CA ILE A 16 0.95 -0.57 -7.56
C ILE A 16 2.25 -0.71 -6.78
N ALA A 17 2.68 0.37 -6.13
CA ALA A 17 3.88 0.33 -5.31
C ALA A 17 3.79 -0.66 -4.15
N LEU A 18 2.61 -0.75 -3.50
CA LEU A 18 2.36 -1.78 -2.49
C LEU A 18 2.38 -3.18 -3.10
N ALA A 19 1.70 -3.41 -4.22
CA ALA A 19 1.73 -4.72 -4.87
C ALA A 19 3.16 -5.16 -5.19
N GLU A 20 3.97 -4.28 -5.78
CA GLU A 20 5.36 -4.57 -6.12
C GLU A 20 6.24 -4.77 -4.89
N ALA A 21 6.02 -4.00 -3.83
CA ALA A 21 6.74 -4.19 -2.56
C ALA A 21 6.46 -5.55 -1.92
N PHE A 22 5.36 -6.23 -2.26
CA PHE A 22 4.98 -7.55 -1.77
C PHE A 22 5.01 -8.63 -2.85
N ASP A 23 5.72 -8.38 -3.96
CA ASP A 23 5.90 -9.33 -5.07
C ASP A 23 4.58 -9.83 -5.68
N ARG A 24 3.58 -8.93 -5.75
CA ARG A 24 2.25 -9.22 -6.32
C ARG A 24 2.06 -8.60 -7.69
N PRO A 25 1.30 -9.27 -8.59
CA PRO A 25 0.97 -8.72 -9.89
C PRO A 25 0.24 -7.37 -9.77
N SER A 26 0.79 -6.33 -10.40
CA SER A 26 0.24 -4.97 -10.29
C SER A 26 -1.07 -4.74 -11.04
N ALA A 27 -1.50 -5.69 -11.90
CA ALA A 27 -2.69 -5.57 -12.74
C ALA A 27 -3.97 -5.31 -11.94
N ALA A 28 -4.20 -6.04 -10.85
CA ALA A 28 -5.39 -5.86 -10.00
C ALA A 28 -5.42 -4.49 -9.28
N TYR A 29 -4.26 -3.86 -9.12
CA TYR A 29 -4.07 -2.61 -8.39
C TYR A 29 -4.18 -1.36 -9.29
N GLN A 30 -4.28 -1.55 -10.61
CA GLN A 30 -4.40 -0.45 -11.59
C GLN A 30 -5.68 0.38 -11.42
N SER A 31 -6.74 -0.18 -10.84
CA SER A 31 -7.97 0.55 -10.56
C SER A 31 -7.84 1.48 -9.34
N LEU A 32 -6.87 1.23 -8.45
CA LEU A 32 -6.70 1.97 -7.19
C LEU A 32 -5.99 3.32 -7.34
N ARG A 33 -5.51 3.64 -8.55
CA ARG A 33 -4.81 4.90 -8.83
C ARG A 33 -5.73 6.06 -8.50
N ARG A 34 -5.24 7.07 -7.78
CA ARG A 34 -6.03 8.26 -7.42
C ARG A 34 -7.41 7.87 -6.85
N GLY A 35 -7.46 7.05 -5.79
CA GLY A 35 -8.69 6.69 -5.09
C GLY A 35 -9.80 6.17 -6.01
N GLY A 36 -9.52 5.14 -6.81
CA GLY A 36 -10.51 4.61 -7.75
C GLY A 36 -10.63 5.43 -9.04
N ILE A 37 -9.50 5.90 -9.57
CA ILE A 37 -9.32 6.73 -10.79
C ILE A 37 -9.84 8.17 -10.66
N THR A 38 -10.94 8.39 -9.95
CA THR A 38 -11.65 9.68 -9.85
C THR A 38 -11.17 10.56 -8.70
N GLY A 39 -10.50 9.97 -7.70
CA GLY A 39 -10.11 10.60 -6.45
C GLY A 39 -11.20 10.62 -5.38
N GLN A 40 -12.41 10.17 -5.72
CA GLN A 40 -13.57 10.17 -4.82
C GLN A 40 -13.67 8.90 -3.97
N GLY A 41 -12.90 7.85 -4.31
CA GLY A 41 -12.80 6.65 -3.51
C GLY A 41 -11.78 6.77 -2.39
N THR A 42 -11.81 5.77 -1.51
CA THR A 42 -10.81 5.54 -0.46
C THR A 42 -9.40 5.53 -1.04
N CYS A 43 -8.44 6.00 -0.25
CA CYS A 43 -7.02 5.99 -0.57
C CYS A 43 -6.57 4.65 -1.15
N GLY A 44 -5.93 4.72 -2.32
CA GLY A 44 -5.49 3.51 -3.02
C GLY A 44 -4.47 2.69 -2.23
N ALA A 45 -3.67 3.32 -1.36
CA ALA A 45 -2.78 2.59 -0.45
C ALA A 45 -3.58 1.76 0.55
N VAL A 46 -4.59 2.37 1.20
CA VAL A 46 -5.41 1.71 2.21
C VAL A 46 -6.12 0.49 1.62
N VAL A 47 -6.74 0.64 0.44
CA VAL A 47 -7.41 -0.47 -0.25
C VAL A 47 -6.40 -1.53 -0.69
N ALA A 48 -5.22 -1.14 -1.18
CA ALA A 48 -4.17 -2.10 -1.54
C ALA A 48 -3.70 -2.93 -0.34
N GLY A 49 -3.58 -2.35 0.86
CA GLY A 49 -3.27 -3.12 2.06
C GLY A 49 -4.32 -4.18 2.40
N GLN A 50 -5.61 -3.89 2.14
CA GLN A 50 -6.68 -4.89 2.29
C GLN A 50 -6.54 -6.03 1.28
N LEU A 51 -6.23 -5.70 0.02
CA LEU A 51 -6.01 -6.70 -1.02
C LEU A 51 -4.82 -7.60 -0.67
N LEU A 52 -3.70 -7.02 -0.24
CA LEU A 52 -2.51 -7.77 0.16
C LEU A 52 -2.78 -8.73 1.31
N LEU A 53 -3.48 -8.30 2.37
CA LEU A 53 -3.88 -9.21 3.45
C LEU A 53 -4.77 -10.35 2.94
N GLY A 54 -5.70 -10.05 2.02
CA GLY A 54 -6.51 -11.06 1.34
C GLY A 54 -5.68 -12.07 0.56
N GLU A 55 -4.68 -11.60 -0.20
CA GLU A 55 -3.77 -12.46 -0.97
C GLU A 55 -2.81 -13.28 -0.09
N LEU A 56 -2.44 -12.76 1.09
CA LEU A 56 -1.48 -13.39 1.99
C LEU A 56 -2.13 -14.39 2.97
N LEU A 57 -3.34 -14.09 3.44
CA LEU A 57 -4.00 -14.84 4.52
C LEU A 57 -5.33 -15.48 4.10
N GLY A 58 -5.82 -15.20 2.89
CA GLY A 58 -7.04 -15.76 2.35
C GLY A 58 -6.95 -17.25 2.06
N ASP A 59 -8.12 -17.86 1.86
CA ASP A 59 -8.21 -19.24 1.40
C ASP A 59 -7.75 -19.29 -0.08
N PRO A 60 -6.82 -20.19 -0.46
CA PRO A 60 -6.43 -20.35 -1.86
C PRO A 60 -7.58 -20.86 -2.74
N ASP A 61 -8.61 -21.49 -2.17
CA ASP A 61 -9.84 -21.82 -2.88
C ASP A 61 -10.75 -20.58 -2.93
N PRO A 62 -11.10 -20.04 -4.11
CA PRO A 62 -11.99 -18.89 -4.23
C PRO A 62 -13.42 -19.16 -3.75
N THR A 63 -13.79 -20.42 -3.55
CA THR A 63 -15.08 -20.84 -2.94
C THR A 63 -14.95 -21.16 -1.45
N GLY A 64 -13.72 -21.12 -0.93
CA GLY A 64 -13.38 -21.33 0.46
C GLY A 64 -13.92 -20.24 1.40
N SER A 65 -13.85 -20.52 2.70
CA SER A 65 -14.36 -19.61 3.72
C SER A 65 -13.40 -18.46 4.00
N VAL A 66 -13.90 -17.34 4.54
CA VAL A 66 -13.02 -16.32 5.12
C VAL A 66 -12.25 -16.93 6.29
N THR A 67 -10.94 -17.08 6.13
CA THR A 67 -10.08 -17.72 7.13
C THR A 67 -10.05 -16.92 8.44
N PRO A 68 -9.92 -17.58 9.60
CA PRO A 68 -9.76 -16.86 10.87
C PRO A 68 -8.56 -15.90 10.89
N PRO A 69 -7.37 -16.25 10.34
CA PRO A 69 -6.25 -15.31 10.20
C PRO A 69 -6.60 -14.06 9.39
N LEU A 70 -7.22 -14.20 8.20
CA LEU A 70 -7.61 -13.06 7.37
C LEU A 70 -8.59 -12.15 8.11
N ARG A 71 -9.60 -12.72 8.77
CA ARG A 71 -10.57 -11.94 9.55
C ARG A 71 -9.89 -11.14 10.66
N SER A 72 -9.04 -11.79 11.45
CA SER A 72 -8.29 -11.17 12.55
C SER A 72 -7.41 -10.03 12.04
N ALA A 73 -6.58 -10.30 11.03
CA ALA A 73 -5.69 -9.31 10.44
C ALA A 73 -6.46 -8.13 9.83
N MET A 74 -7.55 -8.39 9.09
CA MET A 74 -8.34 -7.34 8.46
C MET A 74 -9.03 -6.44 9.48
N THR A 75 -9.61 -7.01 10.54
CA THR A 75 -10.20 -6.22 11.62
C THR A 75 -9.17 -5.29 12.25
N ARG A 76 -8.01 -5.84 12.64
CA ARG A 76 -6.94 -5.05 13.25
C ARG A 76 -6.34 -4.03 12.29
N TYR A 77 -6.23 -4.36 11.00
CA TYR A 77 -5.78 -3.43 9.97
C TYR A 77 -6.68 -2.20 9.89
N LEU A 78 -8.00 -2.40 9.83
CA LEU A 78 -8.96 -1.30 9.77
C LEU A 78 -8.89 -0.40 11.02
N GLU A 79 -8.78 -1.00 12.20
CA GLU A 79 -8.63 -0.27 13.47
C GLU A 79 -7.34 0.56 13.51
N ARG A 80 -6.21 -0.03 13.09
CA ARG A 80 -4.91 0.65 13.05
C ARG A 80 -4.86 1.72 11.96
N VAL A 81 -5.49 1.50 10.81
CA VAL A 81 -5.62 2.54 9.78
C VAL A 81 -6.40 3.75 10.32
N GLU A 82 -7.50 3.56 11.05
CA GLU A 82 -8.26 4.69 11.58
C GLU A 82 -7.51 5.43 12.71
N SER A 83 -6.76 4.70 13.55
CA SER A 83 -6.13 5.26 14.75
C SER A 83 -4.69 5.74 14.56
N GLU A 84 -3.93 5.12 13.65
CA GLU A 84 -2.49 5.34 13.49
C GLU A 84 -2.11 6.01 12.17
N LEU A 85 -2.90 5.84 11.10
CA LEU A 85 -2.50 6.33 9.77
C LEU A 85 -2.41 7.86 9.74
N ASP A 86 -1.26 8.39 9.34
CA ASP A 86 -1.12 9.84 9.12
C ASP A 86 -1.85 10.25 7.84
N ARG A 87 -3.12 10.65 7.99
CA ARG A 87 -3.95 11.23 6.92
C ARG A 87 -3.82 12.75 6.79
N GLY A 88 -2.79 13.34 7.41
CA GLY A 88 -2.61 14.78 7.49
C GLY A 88 -3.83 15.46 8.14
N PRO A 89 -4.24 16.65 7.67
CA PRO A 89 -5.40 17.35 8.23
C PRO A 89 -6.76 16.77 7.78
N SER A 90 -6.76 15.69 7.00
CA SER A 90 -7.98 15.18 6.38
C SER A 90 -8.89 14.48 7.40
N PRO A 91 -10.20 14.76 7.39
CA PRO A 91 -11.16 14.06 8.25
C PRO A 91 -11.59 12.71 7.68
N THR A 92 -11.21 12.37 6.44
CA THR A 92 -11.62 11.13 5.76
C THR A 92 -10.41 10.39 5.18
N LEU A 93 -10.65 9.18 4.68
CA LEU A 93 -9.67 8.42 3.90
C LEU A 93 -9.89 8.58 2.38
N ILE A 94 -10.71 9.54 1.95
CA ILE A 94 -10.93 9.80 0.52
C ILE A 94 -9.68 10.44 -0.07
N CYS A 95 -9.23 9.93 -1.24
CA CYS A 95 -7.95 10.35 -1.81
C CYS A 95 -7.88 11.86 -2.09
N ASN A 96 -8.94 12.46 -2.64
CA ASN A 96 -8.97 13.90 -2.88
C ASN A 96 -8.93 14.69 -1.56
N ASP A 97 -9.63 14.25 -0.51
CA ASP A 97 -9.64 14.92 0.78
C ASP A 97 -8.25 14.85 1.44
N MET A 98 -7.62 13.68 1.43
CA MET A 98 -6.27 13.49 1.97
C MET A 98 -5.21 14.32 1.23
N THR A 99 -5.38 14.51 -0.08
CA THR A 99 -4.36 15.18 -0.90
C THR A 99 -4.63 16.65 -1.19
N ALA A 100 -5.80 17.19 -0.79
CA ALA A 100 -6.23 18.55 -1.09
C ALA A 100 -5.22 19.61 -0.64
N ALA A 101 -4.63 19.45 0.55
CA ALA A 101 -3.67 20.39 1.12
C ALA A 101 -2.26 20.33 0.49
N HIS A 102 -1.97 19.31 -0.33
CA HIS A 102 -0.61 19.01 -0.79
C HIS A 102 -0.35 19.41 -2.26
N GLY A 103 -1.31 20.08 -2.89
CA GLY A 103 -1.15 20.66 -4.23
C GLY A 103 -1.23 19.64 -5.37
N PRO A 104 -0.55 19.89 -6.50
CA PRO A 104 -0.73 19.11 -7.73
C PRO A 104 -0.27 17.66 -7.58
N PHE A 105 -0.84 16.76 -8.39
CA PHE A 105 -0.56 15.31 -8.35
C PHE A 105 0.94 14.98 -8.44
N ARG A 106 1.69 15.69 -9.28
CA ARG A 106 3.14 15.53 -9.46
C ARG A 106 3.97 16.53 -8.63
N GLY A 107 3.34 17.23 -7.69
CA GLY A 107 4.03 18.16 -6.80
C GLY A 107 4.81 17.43 -5.71
N GLU A 108 5.97 17.96 -5.35
CA GLU A 108 6.87 17.38 -4.35
C GLU A 108 6.17 17.14 -2.99
N ALA A 109 5.34 18.08 -2.54
CA ALA A 109 4.63 17.98 -1.27
C ALA A 109 3.66 16.78 -1.23
N ARG A 110 2.85 16.59 -2.29
CA ARG A 110 1.95 15.44 -2.39
C ARG A 110 2.70 14.14 -2.56
N HIS A 111 3.77 14.17 -3.34
CA HIS A 111 4.64 13.02 -3.52
C HIS A 111 5.13 12.49 -2.17
N ARG A 112 5.76 13.36 -1.37
CA ARG A 112 6.26 13.04 -0.03
C ARG A 112 5.16 12.53 0.90
N PHE A 113 4.00 13.18 0.89
CA PHE A 113 2.85 12.75 1.70
C PHE A 113 2.36 11.33 1.31
N CYS A 114 2.08 11.10 0.03
CA CYS A 114 1.64 9.78 -0.43
C CYS A 114 2.71 8.70 -0.19
N THR A 115 3.99 9.07 -0.18
CA THR A 115 5.11 8.18 0.19
C THR A 115 5.00 7.71 1.62
N ALA A 116 4.80 8.63 2.56
CA ALA A 116 4.65 8.29 3.97
C ALA A 116 3.40 7.44 4.23
N VAL A 117 2.29 7.69 3.51
CA VAL A 117 1.08 6.86 3.62
C VAL A 117 1.33 5.44 3.10
N VAL A 118 1.94 5.29 1.92
CA VAL A 118 2.28 3.97 1.35
C VAL A 118 3.22 3.21 2.29
N ALA A 119 4.21 3.91 2.85
CA ALA A 119 5.15 3.37 3.80
C ALA A 119 4.49 2.73 5.01
N GLN A 120 3.63 3.52 5.66
CA GLN A 120 2.96 3.11 6.86
C GLN A 120 2.00 1.94 6.57
N VAL A 121 1.27 1.98 5.46
CA VAL A 121 0.43 0.85 5.05
C VAL A 121 1.26 -0.41 4.82
N ALA A 122 2.40 -0.33 4.14
CA ALA A 122 3.28 -1.47 3.94
C ALA A 122 3.73 -2.08 5.28
N GLN A 123 4.14 -1.23 6.22
CA GLN A 123 4.50 -1.64 7.57
C GLN A 123 3.33 -2.34 8.29
N LEU A 124 2.12 -1.77 8.24
CA LEU A 124 0.94 -2.38 8.86
C LEU A 124 0.64 -3.77 8.28
N VAL A 125 0.70 -3.91 6.95
CA VAL A 125 0.46 -5.20 6.28
C VAL A 125 1.50 -6.24 6.69
N ASP A 126 2.78 -5.87 6.65
CA ASP A 126 3.89 -6.76 7.02
C ASP A 126 3.80 -7.21 8.49
N GLU A 127 3.57 -6.28 9.43
CA GLU A 127 3.39 -6.59 10.85
C GLU A 127 2.24 -7.58 11.07
N LEU A 128 1.08 -7.33 10.46
CA LEU A 128 -0.10 -8.17 10.62
C LEU A 128 0.06 -9.54 9.95
N ALA A 129 0.73 -9.60 8.79
CA ALA A 129 1.05 -10.87 8.15
C ALA A 129 1.98 -11.73 9.05
N ARG A 130 3.02 -11.11 9.62
CA ARG A 130 3.98 -11.77 10.52
C ARG A 130 3.32 -12.29 11.80
N GLU A 131 2.39 -11.55 12.37
CA GLU A 131 1.59 -12.01 13.54
C GLU A 131 0.81 -13.30 13.26
N HIS A 132 0.50 -13.56 11.99
CA HIS A 132 -0.19 -14.76 11.52
C HIS A 132 0.75 -15.80 10.87
N GLY A 133 2.06 -15.65 11.05
CA GLY A 133 3.07 -16.61 10.60
C GLY A 133 3.41 -16.51 9.10
N VAL A 134 3.02 -15.42 8.43
CA VAL A 134 3.42 -15.15 7.04
C VAL A 134 4.55 -14.12 7.06
N GLU A 135 5.74 -14.53 6.63
CA GLU A 135 6.89 -13.65 6.48
C GLU A 135 7.06 -13.27 5.01
N HIS A 136 7.14 -11.98 4.73
CA HIS A 136 7.45 -11.46 3.40
C HIS A 136 8.92 -11.05 3.36
N HIS A 137 9.65 -11.58 2.38
CA HIS A 137 11.02 -11.19 2.11
C HIS A 137 11.05 -10.34 0.84
N PRO A 138 11.31 -9.04 0.95
CA PRO A 138 11.26 -8.14 -0.19
C PRO A 138 12.32 -8.53 -1.23
N GLN A 139 11.88 -8.68 -2.48
CA GLN A 139 12.78 -9.00 -3.59
C GLN A 139 13.44 -7.72 -4.14
N PRO A 140 14.57 -7.87 -4.86
CA PRO A 140 15.19 -6.75 -5.55
C PRO A 140 14.23 -6.10 -6.57
N VAL A 141 14.23 -4.78 -6.62
CA VAL A 141 13.37 -3.99 -7.52
C VAL A 141 14.23 -3.28 -8.56
N THR A 142 13.78 -3.30 -9.82
CA THR A 142 14.39 -2.51 -10.89
C THR A 142 13.87 -1.07 -10.85
N LEU A 143 14.80 -0.13 -10.71
CA LEU A 143 14.59 1.31 -10.71
C LEU A 143 14.41 1.83 -12.15
N ASP A 144 13.96 3.09 -12.28
CA ASP A 144 13.71 3.72 -13.60
C ASP A 144 14.98 3.94 -14.42
N ASP A 145 16.12 4.09 -13.74
CA ASP A 145 17.44 4.17 -14.35
C ASP A 145 17.99 2.80 -14.79
N GLY A 146 17.21 1.73 -14.60
CA GLY A 146 17.57 0.35 -14.90
C GLY A 146 18.47 -0.32 -13.85
N SER A 147 18.85 0.39 -12.78
CA SER A 147 19.58 -0.20 -11.67
C SER A 147 18.68 -1.10 -10.82
N VAL A 148 19.27 -2.05 -10.11
CA VAL A 148 18.54 -2.95 -9.19
C VAL A 148 18.81 -2.49 -7.77
N PHE A 149 17.76 -2.22 -7.02
CA PHE A 149 17.82 -1.98 -5.57
C PHE A 149 17.43 -3.26 -4.84
N ASP A 150 18.34 -3.82 -4.06
CA ASP A 150 18.08 -4.99 -3.23
C ASP A 150 17.86 -4.56 -1.77
N PRO A 151 16.61 -4.61 -1.27
CA PRO A 151 16.29 -4.25 0.11
C PRO A 151 16.80 -5.27 1.14
N SER A 152 17.28 -6.45 0.73
CA SER A 152 17.81 -7.49 1.63
C SER A 152 19.33 -7.40 1.85
N ALA A 153 20.02 -6.51 1.12
CA ALA A 153 21.47 -6.33 1.17
C ALA A 153 21.94 -5.24 2.16
N GLU A 154 21.00 -4.59 2.87
CA GLU A 154 21.24 -3.58 3.92
C GLU A 154 20.98 -4.17 5.32
#